data_AF-A0A5D4GR53-F1
#
_entry.id   AF-A0A5D4GR53-F1
#
_cell.length_a   1.000
_cell.length_b   1.000
_cell.length_c   1.000
_cell.angle_alpha   90.00
_cell.angle_beta   90.00
_cell.angle_gamma   90.00
#
_symmetry.space_group_name_H-M   'P 1'
#
loop_
_entity.id
_entity.type
_entity.pdbx_description
1 polymer ?
#
loop_
_entity_poly.entity_id
_entity_poly.type
_entity_poly.pdbx_seq_one_letter_code
_entity_poly.pdbx_strand_id
1 'polypeptide(L)'
;MLERVDRQVMSADWSGTGGSHEAARVERVKQLSIVTAGPDPVLDALVDAACHAADTPIGLITLLDGERQWFKSKRGIEGYGSIRASAFCDYTIRSSRPFIVSDATRDIRFADNPFVTGSEGIRFYAGVPLEIEPGLRLGSLCVLDRVPRRLGADVRDLLDRLARCAVERLLQSEDRYLLSRIDSTRLGRAKAEKAALALAEDALEKGIFTLHFQPKIALDTGRRVGFEALLRLRKPDGSVIGPATFAAALDEPTISRRIGSYVLRSTTEQARAWRAAGVDFGHIAVNVSSSQFIALPGGPSLIDEVLDVTRSAGLSPRDIQIEVTEGVMLSEHGGDVGAQLEALRAAGFIVAFDDFGTGFASLVHLKEFAYDQIKVDGSFVRAMTGSGADHAIVKAIVDMANAMGKHVVAEGVETQAERNALQALGCHYGQGFLFGRPCDAVDISFPSGR
;
A
#
# COMPACT_ATOMS: atom_id res chain seq x y z
N MET A 1 -26.96 -9.59 69.37
CA MET A 1 -26.49 -8.25 68.95
C MET A 1 -25.15 -8.38 68.21
N LEU A 2 -25.09 -9.36 67.32
CA LEU A 2 -23.95 -9.87 66.56
C LEU A 2 -24.63 -10.48 65.34
N GLU A 3 -24.53 -9.81 64.19
CA GLU A 3 -24.93 -10.21 62.83
C GLU A 3 -25.29 -8.93 62.07
N ARG A 4 -24.39 -8.49 61.17
CA ARG A 4 -24.58 -7.53 60.05
C ARG A 4 -23.32 -6.66 59.81
N VAL A 5 -22.18 -7.28 59.52
CA VAL A 5 -21.12 -6.64 58.70
C VAL A 5 -20.34 -7.73 57.97
N ASP A 6 -21.01 -8.61 57.22
CA ASP A 6 -20.31 -9.58 56.36
C ASP A 6 -21.23 -10.02 55.22
N ARG A 7 -21.30 -9.20 54.17
CA ARG A 7 -21.86 -9.56 52.84
C ARG A 7 -21.62 -8.51 51.75
N GLN A 8 -20.63 -7.62 51.91
CA GLN A 8 -20.39 -6.53 50.96
C GLN A 8 -18.96 -6.51 50.42
N VAL A 9 -18.40 -7.68 50.12
CA VAL A 9 -17.11 -7.83 49.38
C VAL A 9 -17.27 -8.76 48.14
N MET A 10 -18.49 -9.16 47.77
CA MET A 10 -18.72 -10.12 46.66
C MET A 10 -19.68 -9.64 45.57
N SER A 11 -19.97 -8.33 45.45
CA SER A 11 -20.73 -7.82 44.29
C SER A 11 -20.57 -6.30 44.10
N ALA A 12 -19.45 -5.86 43.52
CA ALA A 12 -19.19 -4.56 42.89
C ALA A 12 -17.71 -4.61 42.44
N ASP A 13 -17.27 -4.51 41.19
CA ASP A 13 -17.84 -3.99 39.96
C ASP A 13 -17.38 -4.88 38.78
N TRP A 14 -18.34 -5.49 38.08
CA TRP A 14 -18.15 -5.97 36.70
C TRP A 14 -19.01 -5.07 35.81
N SER A 15 -18.49 -3.87 35.53
CA SER A 15 -19.14 -2.90 34.65
C SER A 15 -18.12 -2.27 33.68
N GLY A 16 -18.10 -2.78 32.45
CA GLY A 16 -17.97 -1.98 31.23
C GLY A 16 -16.61 -1.39 30.79
N THR A 17 -15.59 -1.24 31.65
CA THR A 17 -14.33 -0.56 31.27
C THR A 17 -13.08 -1.44 31.29
N GLY A 18 -13.07 -2.54 32.05
CA GLY A 18 -11.88 -3.42 32.21
C GLY A 18 -11.45 -4.16 30.94
N GLY A 19 -12.37 -4.47 30.03
CA GLY A 19 -12.06 -5.19 28.78
C GLY A 19 -11.31 -4.36 27.75
N SER A 20 -11.55 -3.04 27.69
CA SER A 20 -10.89 -2.14 26.74
C SER A 20 -9.44 -1.86 27.12
N HIS A 21 -9.15 -1.69 28.41
CA HIS A 21 -7.80 -1.48 28.92
C HIS A 21 -6.91 -2.72 28.76
N GLU A 22 -7.47 -3.92 28.97
CA GLU A 22 -6.71 -5.16 28.77
C GLU A 22 -6.40 -5.42 27.29
N ALA A 23 -7.35 -5.15 26.39
CA ALA A 23 -7.12 -5.27 24.95
C ALA A 23 -6.01 -4.32 24.47
N ALA A 24 -6.04 -3.06 24.92
CA ALA A 24 -5.00 -2.07 24.60
C ALA A 24 -3.62 -2.49 25.15
N ARG A 25 -3.58 -3.03 26.37
CA ARG A 25 -2.35 -3.54 27.00
C ARG A 25 -1.76 -4.72 26.22
N VAL A 26 -2.57 -5.71 25.86
CA VAL A 26 -2.14 -6.88 25.09
C VAL A 26 -1.63 -6.47 23.71
N GLU A 27 -2.31 -5.57 23.03
CA GLU A 27 -1.87 -5.05 21.73
C GLU A 27 -0.52 -4.32 21.86
N ARG A 28 -0.36 -3.51 22.89
CA ARG A 28 0.89 -2.79 23.14
C ARG A 28 2.06 -3.73 23.48
N VAL A 29 1.81 -4.80 24.23
CA VAL A 29 2.81 -5.84 24.50
C VAL A 29 3.24 -6.53 23.21
N LYS A 30 2.31 -6.84 22.29
CA LYS A 30 2.64 -7.42 20.98
C LYS A 30 3.55 -6.49 20.16
N GLN A 31 3.20 -5.21 20.09
CA GLN A 31 3.99 -4.21 19.37
C GLN A 31 5.42 -4.12 19.93
N LEU A 32 5.58 -3.98 21.26
CA LEU A 32 6.91 -3.92 21.86
C LEU A 32 7.69 -5.23 21.76
N SER A 33 7.02 -6.38 21.79
CA SER A 33 7.68 -7.69 21.72
C SER A 33 8.24 -7.99 20.32
N ILE A 34 7.59 -7.49 19.25
CA ILE A 34 8.13 -7.54 17.88
C ILE A 34 9.43 -6.73 17.80
N VAL A 35 9.48 -5.61 18.50
CA VAL A 35 10.52 -4.60 18.37
C VAL A 35 11.70 -4.86 19.31
N THR A 36 11.46 -5.53 20.44
CA THR A 36 12.46 -5.86 21.45
C THR A 36 12.88 -7.33 21.39
N ALA A 37 12.85 -7.98 20.23
CA ALA A 37 13.25 -9.38 20.13
C ALA A 37 14.76 -9.57 20.41
N GLY A 38 15.12 -10.55 21.24
CA GLY A 38 16.52 -10.88 21.56
C GLY A 38 17.05 -10.30 22.88
N PRO A 39 18.32 -10.62 23.24
CA PRO A 39 18.94 -10.17 24.49
C PRO A 39 19.14 -8.66 24.50
N ASP A 40 19.00 -8.02 25.66
CA ASP A 40 19.25 -6.59 25.85
C ASP A 40 20.20 -6.40 27.04
N PRO A 41 21.50 -6.13 26.80
CA PRO A 41 22.50 -6.03 27.87
C PRO A 41 22.17 -4.99 28.94
N VAL A 42 21.41 -3.94 28.59
CA VAL A 42 20.99 -2.91 29.55
C VAL A 42 19.92 -3.47 30.47
N LEU A 43 18.93 -4.18 29.94
CA LEU A 43 17.90 -4.82 30.75
C LEU A 43 18.48 -5.94 31.61
N ASP A 44 19.47 -6.69 31.09
CA ASP A 44 20.22 -7.70 31.85
C ASP A 44 20.96 -7.07 33.04
N ALA A 45 21.64 -5.94 32.83
CA ALA A 45 22.30 -5.20 33.91
C ALA A 45 21.30 -4.65 34.96
N LEU A 46 20.10 -4.25 34.55
CA LEU A 46 19.04 -3.81 35.48
C LEU A 46 18.53 -4.97 36.33
N VAL A 47 18.36 -6.16 35.75
CA VAL A 47 18.02 -7.39 36.49
C VAL A 47 19.12 -7.74 37.49
N ASP A 48 20.39 -7.65 37.08
CA ASP A 48 21.53 -7.90 37.97
C ASP A 48 21.58 -6.93 39.14
N ALA A 49 21.36 -5.64 38.88
CA ALA A 49 21.30 -4.61 39.92
C ALA A 49 20.15 -4.86 40.90
N ALA A 50 18.97 -5.25 40.39
CA ALA A 50 17.81 -5.59 41.22
C ALA A 50 18.10 -6.78 42.14
N CYS A 51 18.70 -7.85 41.61
CA CYS A 51 19.11 -9.01 42.40
C CYS A 51 20.13 -8.64 43.48
N HIS A 52 21.13 -7.83 43.14
CA HIS A 52 22.16 -7.43 44.09
C HIS A 52 21.59 -6.56 45.21
N ALA A 53 20.70 -5.60 44.88
CA ALA A 53 20.05 -4.75 45.86
C ALA A 53 19.13 -5.50 46.83
N ALA A 54 18.42 -6.51 46.32
CA ALA A 54 17.50 -7.32 47.12
C ALA A 54 18.17 -8.54 47.79
N ASP A 55 19.45 -8.76 47.52
CA ASP A 55 20.20 -9.96 47.91
C ASP A 55 19.48 -11.26 47.48
N THR A 56 18.91 -11.27 46.27
CA THR A 56 18.15 -12.42 45.75
C THR A 56 18.88 -13.11 44.60
N PRO A 57 18.79 -14.45 44.48
CA PRO A 57 19.44 -15.18 43.41
C PRO A 57 18.72 -15.07 42.06
N ILE A 58 17.42 -14.73 42.06
CA ILE A 58 16.56 -14.74 40.88
C ILE A 58 16.01 -13.34 40.63
N GLY A 59 16.05 -12.90 39.38
CA GLY A 59 15.47 -11.63 38.94
C GLY A 59 15.02 -11.68 37.50
N LEU A 60 13.96 -10.96 37.17
CA LEU A 60 13.32 -11.00 35.86
C LEU A 60 12.82 -9.60 35.47
N ILE A 61 12.94 -9.30 34.17
CA ILE A 61 12.09 -8.32 33.50
C ILE A 61 11.15 -9.11 32.61
N THR A 62 9.87 -8.89 32.79
CA THR A 62 8.82 -9.73 32.20
C THR A 62 7.82 -8.88 31.42
N LEU A 63 7.23 -9.45 30.38
CA LEU A 63 6.13 -8.88 29.61
C LEU A 63 4.99 -9.91 29.57
N LEU A 64 3.74 -9.48 29.73
CA LEU A 64 2.60 -10.38 29.85
C LEU A 64 1.58 -10.11 28.73
N ASP A 65 1.20 -11.10 27.92
CA ASP A 65 0.03 -10.98 27.03
C ASP A 65 -1.24 -11.53 27.70
N GLY A 66 -2.25 -11.94 26.91
CA GLY A 66 -3.49 -12.54 27.41
C GLY A 66 -3.31 -13.89 28.10
N GLU A 67 -2.29 -14.67 27.72
CA GLU A 67 -2.18 -16.11 28.06
C GLU A 67 -0.82 -16.48 28.68
N ARG A 68 0.21 -15.70 28.41
CA ARG A 68 1.62 -16.00 28.70
C ARG A 68 2.34 -14.83 29.35
N GLN A 69 3.38 -15.19 30.10
CA GLN A 69 4.43 -14.28 30.55
C GLN A 69 5.70 -14.64 29.78
N TRP A 70 6.36 -13.66 29.18
CA TRP A 70 7.70 -13.81 28.59
C TRP A 70 8.74 -13.18 29.50
N PHE A 71 9.91 -13.81 29.57
CA PHE A 71 11.05 -13.31 30.33
C PHE A 71 11.94 -12.54 29.35
N LYS A 72 11.77 -11.21 29.30
CA LYS A 72 12.54 -10.32 28.42
C LYS A 72 14.00 -10.22 28.86
N SER A 73 14.23 -10.28 30.17
CA SER A 73 15.55 -10.48 30.78
C SER A 73 15.40 -11.35 32.01
N LYS A 74 16.42 -12.16 32.33
CA LYS A 74 16.37 -13.12 33.43
C LYS A 74 17.73 -13.42 34.02
N ARG A 75 17.72 -13.75 35.31
CA ARG A 75 18.84 -14.32 36.07
C ARG A 75 18.33 -15.38 37.02
N GLY A 76 19.12 -16.46 37.20
CA GLY A 76 18.88 -17.47 38.23
C GLY A 76 17.71 -18.43 37.97
N ILE A 77 17.06 -18.35 36.80
CA ILE A 77 15.95 -19.23 36.42
C ILE A 77 16.08 -19.74 34.97
N GLU A 78 15.63 -20.98 34.75
CA GLU A 78 15.58 -21.60 33.43
C GLU A 78 14.28 -21.25 32.67
N GLY A 79 14.28 -21.45 31.35
CA GLY A 79 13.12 -21.15 30.48
C GLY A 79 13.00 -19.68 30.03
N TYR A 80 12.06 -19.41 29.11
CA TYR A 80 11.87 -18.09 28.48
C TYR A 80 10.52 -17.45 28.82
N GLY A 81 9.73 -18.08 29.68
CA GLY A 81 8.38 -17.64 29.98
C GLY A 81 7.59 -18.65 30.80
N SER A 82 6.35 -18.31 31.10
CA SER A 82 5.38 -19.14 31.82
C SER A 82 3.95 -18.89 31.34
N ILE A 83 3.00 -19.70 31.80
CA ILE A 83 1.57 -19.44 31.62
C ILE A 83 1.19 -18.29 32.57
N ARG A 84 0.46 -17.30 32.06
CA ARG A 84 0.08 -16.10 32.82
C ARG A 84 -0.73 -16.42 34.07
N ALA A 85 -1.62 -17.41 34.01
CA ALA A 85 -2.44 -17.82 35.14
C ALA A 85 -1.62 -18.25 36.37
N SER A 86 -0.40 -18.75 36.18
CA SER A 86 0.50 -19.17 37.25
C SER A 86 1.52 -18.10 37.65
N ALA A 87 1.53 -16.95 36.97
CA ALA A 87 2.52 -15.90 37.15
C ALA A 87 2.24 -15.00 38.37
N PHE A 88 3.23 -14.82 39.23
CA PHE A 88 3.20 -13.77 40.26
C PHE A 88 3.08 -12.37 39.63
N CYS A 89 3.70 -12.17 38.46
CA CYS A 89 3.71 -10.90 37.74
C CYS A 89 2.32 -10.45 37.29
N ASP A 90 1.37 -11.37 37.10
CA ASP A 90 -0.01 -11.04 36.78
C ASP A 90 -0.69 -10.26 37.93
N TYR A 91 -0.31 -10.53 39.18
CA TYR A 91 -0.78 -9.74 40.32
C TYR A 91 -0.08 -8.38 40.40
N THR A 92 1.17 -8.29 39.99
CA THR A 92 1.94 -7.04 39.96
C THR A 92 1.34 -6.04 38.98
N ILE A 93 0.96 -6.47 37.77
CA ILE A 93 0.41 -5.55 36.75
C ILE A 93 -1.01 -5.04 37.07
N ARG A 94 -1.70 -5.65 38.04
CA ARG A 94 -3.04 -5.21 38.47
C ARG A 94 -3.01 -3.98 39.37
N SER A 95 -1.84 -3.55 39.83
CA SER A 95 -1.64 -2.45 40.77
C SER A 95 -0.58 -1.47 40.26
N SER A 96 -0.67 -0.19 40.65
CA SER A 96 0.40 0.80 40.46
C SER A 96 1.49 0.74 41.53
N ARG A 97 1.30 -0.10 42.56
CA ARG A 97 2.25 -0.25 43.67
C ARG A 97 3.02 -1.57 43.57
N PRO A 98 4.25 -1.62 44.10
CA PRO A 98 4.99 -2.87 44.21
C PRO A 98 4.18 -3.95 44.92
N PHE A 99 4.24 -5.16 44.38
CA PHE A 99 3.57 -6.34 44.91
C PHE A 99 4.59 -7.27 45.56
N ILE A 100 4.41 -7.55 46.85
CA ILE A 100 5.40 -8.29 47.66
C ILE A 100 4.71 -9.46 48.35
N VAL A 101 5.31 -10.64 48.22
CA VAL A 101 4.95 -11.88 48.91
C VAL A 101 6.15 -12.32 49.72
N SER A 102 6.08 -12.10 51.04
CA SER A 102 7.19 -12.43 51.95
C SER A 102 7.41 -13.92 52.14
N ASP A 103 6.34 -14.71 52.07
CA ASP A 103 6.36 -16.17 52.13
C ASP A 103 5.20 -16.75 51.31
N ALA A 104 5.50 -17.27 50.13
CA ALA A 104 4.52 -17.78 49.18
C ALA A 104 3.83 -19.06 49.66
N THR A 105 4.45 -19.81 50.59
CA THR A 105 3.82 -21.02 51.18
C THR A 105 2.69 -20.67 52.15
N ARG A 106 2.67 -19.44 52.64
CA ARG A 106 1.67 -18.90 53.57
C ARG A 106 0.69 -17.95 52.90
N ASP A 107 0.90 -17.62 51.64
CA ASP A 107 0.05 -16.74 50.87
C ASP A 107 -1.05 -17.56 50.19
N ILE A 108 -2.31 -17.35 50.58
CA ILE A 108 -3.45 -18.12 50.06
C ILE A 108 -3.58 -18.07 48.53
N ARG A 109 -3.00 -17.06 47.88
CA ARG A 109 -3.03 -16.93 46.41
C ARG A 109 -1.99 -17.80 45.72
N PHE A 110 -0.92 -18.19 46.42
CA PHE A 110 0.25 -18.84 45.84
C PHE A 110 0.67 -20.14 46.54
N ALA A 111 0.09 -20.50 47.68
CA ALA A 111 0.49 -21.69 48.43
C ALA A 111 0.43 -22.98 47.57
N ASP A 112 -0.58 -23.09 46.71
CA ASP A 112 -0.76 -24.21 45.79
C ASP A 112 -0.18 -23.96 44.37
N ASN A 113 0.51 -22.83 44.16
CA ASN A 113 1.02 -22.45 42.85
C ASN A 113 2.16 -23.40 42.41
N PRO A 114 2.22 -23.85 41.15
CA PRO A 114 3.27 -24.75 40.66
C PRO A 114 4.71 -24.26 40.86
N PHE A 115 4.95 -22.94 40.86
CA PHE A 115 6.28 -22.37 41.15
C PHE A 115 6.67 -22.49 42.62
N VAL A 116 5.69 -22.65 43.51
CA VAL A 116 5.88 -22.82 44.95
C VAL A 116 5.99 -24.29 45.32
N THR A 117 5.06 -25.13 44.84
CA THR A 117 4.98 -26.56 45.18
C THR A 117 5.92 -27.43 44.33
N GLY A 118 6.28 -26.98 43.13
CA GLY A 118 7.16 -27.68 42.20
C GLY A 118 8.65 -27.49 42.45
N SER A 119 9.46 -27.90 41.48
CA SER A 119 10.92 -27.92 41.56
C SER A 119 11.59 -26.55 41.68
N GLU A 120 10.92 -25.48 41.24
CA GLU A 120 11.44 -24.10 41.35
C GLU A 120 11.53 -23.63 42.81
N GLY A 121 10.63 -24.13 43.67
CA GLY A 121 10.68 -23.92 45.12
C GLY A 121 10.60 -22.45 45.55
N ILE A 122 9.89 -21.60 44.80
CA ILE A 122 9.81 -20.16 45.09
C ILE A 122 9.10 -19.94 46.44
N ARG A 123 9.68 -19.10 47.29
CA ARG A 123 9.15 -18.72 48.61
C ARG A 123 8.99 -17.23 48.76
N PHE A 124 9.75 -16.43 48.01
CA PHE A 124 9.70 -14.98 48.07
C PHE A 124 9.51 -14.39 46.68
N TYR A 125 8.70 -13.34 46.59
CA TYR A 125 8.50 -12.54 45.39
C TYR A 125 8.38 -11.07 45.75
N ALA A 126 9.07 -10.21 45.01
CA ALA A 126 8.76 -8.78 44.96
C ALA A 126 8.82 -8.29 43.52
N GLY A 127 7.74 -7.66 43.06
CA GLY A 127 7.62 -7.13 41.71
C GLY A 127 7.19 -5.67 41.71
N VAL A 128 7.74 -4.91 40.78
CA VAL A 128 7.34 -3.54 40.45
C VAL A 128 6.74 -3.54 39.05
N PRO A 129 5.56 -2.92 38.83
CA PRO A 129 4.96 -2.84 37.51
C PRO A 129 5.81 -1.99 36.54
N LEU A 130 5.94 -2.45 35.31
CA LEU A 130 6.49 -1.68 34.19
C LEU A 130 5.36 -0.90 33.54
N GLU A 131 5.11 0.29 34.07
CA GLU A 131 4.07 1.21 33.61
C GLU A 131 4.65 2.17 32.57
N ILE A 132 4.20 2.06 31.32
CA ILE A 132 4.66 2.94 30.22
C ILE A 132 3.83 4.23 30.13
N GLU A 133 2.56 4.14 30.52
CA GLU A 133 1.58 5.24 30.57
C GLU A 133 0.64 4.98 31.75
N PRO A 134 0.00 6.01 32.32
CA PRO A 134 -0.94 5.84 33.43
C PRO A 134 -1.99 4.75 33.16
N GLY A 135 -1.96 3.67 33.94
CA GLY A 135 -2.87 2.53 33.82
C GLY A 135 -2.45 1.46 32.81
N LEU A 136 -1.37 1.66 32.04
CA LEU A 136 -0.88 0.74 31.01
C LEU A 136 0.41 0.05 31.46
N ARG A 137 0.25 -1.14 32.05
CA ARG A 137 1.34 -1.92 32.68
C ARG A 137 1.63 -3.16 31.87
N LEU A 138 2.80 -3.21 31.26
CA LEU A 138 3.11 -4.25 30.27
C LEU A 138 3.71 -5.52 30.89
N GLY A 139 4.28 -5.38 32.09
CA GLY A 139 4.80 -6.49 32.87
C GLY A 139 5.47 -6.02 34.15
N SER A 140 6.50 -6.72 34.62
CA SER A 140 7.17 -6.37 35.87
C SER A 140 8.69 -6.56 35.83
N LEU A 141 9.40 -5.69 36.53
CA LEU A 141 10.71 -5.99 37.10
C LEU A 141 10.48 -6.70 38.44
N CYS A 142 10.99 -7.90 38.62
CA CYS A 142 10.78 -8.65 39.85
C CYS A 142 12.01 -9.42 40.29
N VAL A 143 12.08 -9.67 41.60
CA VAL A 143 13.10 -10.48 42.27
C VAL A 143 12.44 -11.60 43.07
N LEU A 144 13.07 -12.77 43.09
CA LEU A 144 12.52 -13.97 43.70
C LEU A 144 13.59 -14.72 44.51
N ASP A 145 13.13 -15.48 45.49
CA ASP A 145 13.99 -16.39 46.24
C ASP A 145 13.26 -17.69 46.61
N ARG A 146 14.04 -18.73 46.89
CA ARG A 146 13.64 -20.04 47.41
C ARG A 146 13.60 -20.07 48.94
N VAL A 147 13.89 -18.95 49.61
CA VAL A 147 13.65 -18.76 51.05
C VAL A 147 12.74 -17.54 51.30
N PRO A 148 11.91 -17.54 52.36
CA PRO A 148 11.11 -16.37 52.73
C PRO A 148 11.99 -15.15 53.02
N ARG A 149 11.54 -13.95 52.61
CA ARG A 149 12.26 -12.69 52.84
C ARG A 149 11.35 -11.52 53.20
N ARG A 150 11.96 -10.48 53.77
CA ARG A 150 11.35 -9.16 53.97
C ARG A 150 12.24 -8.10 53.33
N LEU A 151 11.64 -7.26 52.49
CA LEU A 151 12.35 -6.13 51.87
C LEU A 151 12.21 -4.86 52.71
N GLY A 152 13.33 -4.18 52.94
CA GLY A 152 13.36 -2.82 53.48
C GLY A 152 12.77 -1.80 52.52
N ALA A 153 12.44 -0.60 53.01
CA ALA A 153 11.88 0.48 52.20
C ALA A 153 12.85 0.97 51.13
N ASP A 154 14.14 1.09 51.46
CA ASP A 154 15.17 1.59 50.54
C ASP A 154 15.34 0.68 49.31
N VAL A 155 15.33 -0.64 49.52
CA VAL A 155 15.40 -1.61 48.42
C VAL A 155 14.16 -1.52 47.52
N ARG A 156 12.97 -1.28 48.10
CA ARG A 156 11.74 -1.11 47.31
C ARG A 156 11.80 0.16 46.45
N ASP A 157 12.32 1.26 46.98
CA ASP A 157 12.52 2.50 46.21
C ASP A 157 13.52 2.28 45.07
N LEU A 158 14.61 1.55 45.32
CA LEU A 158 15.57 1.22 44.28
C LEU A 158 14.97 0.33 43.18
N LEU A 159 14.17 -0.68 43.53
CA LEU A 159 13.45 -1.49 42.54
C LEU A 159 12.48 -0.64 41.70
N ASP A 160 11.83 0.37 42.28
CA ASP A 160 10.98 1.31 41.54
C ASP A 160 11.78 2.10 40.50
N ARG A 161 12.94 2.63 40.90
CA ARG A 161 13.83 3.37 39.98
C ARG A 161 14.34 2.48 38.85
N LEU A 162 14.74 1.24 39.16
CA LEU A 162 15.21 0.29 38.14
C LEU A 162 14.09 -0.10 37.16
N ALA A 163 12.85 -0.23 37.65
CA ALA A 163 11.68 -0.48 36.80
C ALA A 163 11.43 0.67 35.82
N ARG A 164 11.59 1.94 36.25
CA ARG A 164 11.51 3.11 35.38
C ARG A 164 12.60 3.11 34.30
N CYS A 165 13.84 2.80 34.66
CA CYS A 165 14.92 2.67 33.69
C CYS A 165 14.64 1.55 32.67
N ALA A 166 14.03 0.44 33.12
CA ALA A 166 13.63 -0.64 32.21
C ALA A 166 12.55 -0.18 31.23
N VAL A 167 11.56 0.59 31.67
CA VAL A 167 10.55 1.20 30.81
C VAL A 167 11.18 2.13 29.77
N GLU A 168 12.05 3.05 30.19
CA GLU A 168 12.75 3.97 29.28
C GLU A 168 13.55 3.21 28.21
N ARG A 169 14.24 2.14 28.63
CA ARG A 169 15.01 1.30 27.71
C ARG A 169 14.13 0.58 26.69
N LEU A 170 12.97 0.06 27.11
CA LEU A 170 12.01 -0.59 26.22
C LEU A 170 11.47 0.40 25.17
N LEU A 171 11.15 1.63 25.57
CA LEU A 171 10.68 2.68 24.65
C LEU A 171 11.78 3.15 23.69
N GLN A 172 13.02 3.35 24.16
CA GLN A 172 14.15 3.72 23.30
C GLN A 172 14.50 2.65 22.25
N SER A 173 14.30 1.37 22.57
CA SER A 173 14.46 0.29 21.61
C SER A 173 13.41 0.37 20.50
N GLU A 174 12.22 0.87 20.81
CA GLU A 174 11.14 1.04 19.85
C GLU A 174 11.39 2.15 18.84
N ASP A 175 11.73 3.35 19.32
CA ASP A 175 12.02 4.49 18.47
C ASP A 175 13.09 4.17 17.42
N ARG A 176 14.13 3.44 17.84
CA ARG A 176 15.24 3.02 16.96
C ARG A 176 14.79 2.08 15.84
N TYR A 177 13.92 1.13 16.18
CA TYR A 177 13.38 0.19 15.20
C TYR A 177 12.49 0.89 14.18
N LEU A 178 11.61 1.80 14.63
CA LEU A 178 10.73 2.56 13.75
C LEU A 178 11.52 3.43 12.76
N LEU A 179 12.56 4.12 13.24
CA LEU A 179 13.45 4.92 12.37
C LEU A 179 14.14 4.05 11.29
N SER A 180 14.66 2.88 11.65
CA SER A 180 15.32 1.98 10.69
C SER A 180 14.41 1.51 9.53
N ARG A 181 13.10 1.39 9.77
CA ARG A 181 12.12 0.99 8.74
C ARG A 181 11.82 2.11 7.74
N ILE A 182 11.84 3.36 8.19
CA ILE A 182 11.61 4.52 7.31
C ILE A 182 12.79 4.65 6.34
N ASP A 183 14.03 4.53 6.83
CA ASP A 183 15.23 4.68 6.00
C ASP A 183 15.37 3.55 4.96
N SER A 184 15.12 2.30 5.34
CA SER A 184 15.15 1.16 4.42
C SER A 184 14.10 1.26 3.31
N THR A 185 12.89 1.74 3.64
CA THR A 185 11.82 1.94 2.66
C THR A 185 12.16 3.05 1.65
N ARG A 186 12.71 4.18 2.13
CA ARG A 186 13.14 5.28 1.26
C ARG A 186 14.29 4.88 0.33
N LEU A 187 15.30 4.19 0.85
CA LEU A 187 16.43 3.72 0.06
C LEU A 187 15.99 2.68 -0.99
N GLY A 188 15.08 1.78 -0.62
CA GLY A 188 14.49 0.81 -1.54
C GLY A 188 13.77 1.48 -2.71
N ARG A 189 12.93 2.49 -2.41
CA ARG A 189 12.20 3.27 -3.43
C ARG A 189 13.16 4.01 -4.38
N ALA A 190 14.14 4.74 -3.85
CA ALA A 190 15.11 5.46 -4.67
C ALA A 190 15.94 4.53 -5.57
N LYS A 191 16.28 3.34 -5.07
CA LYS A 191 17.02 2.33 -5.84
C LYS A 191 16.16 1.73 -6.96
N ALA A 192 14.88 1.45 -6.69
CA ALA A 192 13.92 0.98 -7.69
C ALA A 192 13.66 2.03 -8.78
N GLU A 193 13.50 3.30 -8.38
CA GLU A 193 13.36 4.43 -9.28
C GLU A 193 14.57 4.54 -10.22
N LYS A 194 15.80 4.59 -9.68
CA LYS A 194 17.02 4.63 -10.49
C LYS A 194 17.13 3.44 -11.45
N ALA A 195 16.73 2.24 -11.02
CA ALA A 195 16.74 1.05 -11.88
C ALA A 195 15.71 1.13 -13.02
N ALA A 196 14.53 1.71 -12.76
CA ALA A 196 13.51 1.94 -13.79
C ALA A 196 13.98 2.94 -14.85
N LEU A 197 14.61 4.05 -14.44
CA LEU A 197 15.20 5.02 -15.38
C LEU A 197 16.27 4.36 -16.26
N ALA A 198 17.24 3.68 -15.64
CA ALA A 198 18.31 3.00 -16.37
C ALA A 198 17.78 1.93 -17.35
N LEU A 199 16.72 1.19 -16.97
CA LEU A 199 16.08 0.21 -17.83
C LEU A 199 15.44 0.86 -19.08
N ALA A 200 14.76 2.00 -18.90
CA ALA A 200 14.14 2.72 -20.00
C ALA A 200 15.16 3.36 -20.94
N GLU A 201 16.25 3.93 -20.39
CA GLU A 201 17.35 4.47 -21.20
C GLU A 201 18.03 3.39 -22.03
N ASP A 202 18.40 2.26 -21.40
CA ASP A 202 18.98 1.11 -22.08
C ASP A 202 18.06 0.58 -23.20
N ALA A 203 16.75 0.58 -22.94
CA ALA A 203 15.77 0.15 -23.92
C ALA A 203 15.63 1.10 -25.13
N LEU A 204 15.72 2.42 -24.91
CA LEU A 204 15.79 3.42 -25.98
C LEU A 204 17.07 3.26 -26.80
N GLU A 205 18.22 3.07 -26.15
CA GLU A 205 19.52 2.95 -26.82
C GLU A 205 19.65 1.68 -27.65
N LYS A 206 19.18 0.55 -27.12
CA LYS A 206 19.25 -0.75 -27.79
C LYS A 206 18.10 -0.99 -28.78
N GLY A 207 17.09 -0.13 -28.82
CA GLY A 207 15.91 -0.31 -29.67
C GLY A 207 15.11 -1.56 -29.32
N ILE A 208 15.02 -1.92 -28.03
CA ILE A 208 14.32 -3.12 -27.54
C ILE A 208 12.92 -2.81 -26.99
N PHE A 209 12.47 -1.56 -27.11
CA PHE A 209 11.05 -1.27 -27.03
C PHE A 209 10.33 -1.87 -28.25
N THR A 210 9.08 -2.26 -28.04
CA THR A 210 8.14 -2.68 -29.08
C THR A 210 6.74 -2.19 -28.72
N LEU A 211 5.84 -2.19 -29.69
CA LEU A 211 4.43 -1.85 -29.49
C LEU A 211 3.60 -3.13 -29.59
N HIS A 212 2.71 -3.29 -28.62
CA HIS A 212 1.59 -4.22 -28.76
C HIS A 212 0.33 -3.42 -29.04
N PHE A 213 -0.60 -4.00 -29.80
CA PHE A 213 -1.82 -3.34 -30.21
C PHE A 213 -3.02 -4.06 -29.61
N GLN A 214 -3.87 -3.32 -28.90
CA GLN A 214 -5.10 -3.86 -28.33
C GLN A 214 -6.32 -3.37 -29.13
N PRO A 215 -7.21 -4.27 -29.58
CA PRO A 215 -8.34 -3.88 -30.41
C PRO A 215 -9.39 -3.08 -29.63
N LYS A 216 -9.95 -2.07 -30.31
CA LYS A 216 -11.14 -1.31 -29.89
C LYS A 216 -12.32 -1.70 -30.78
N ILE A 217 -13.45 -2.03 -30.16
CA ILE A 217 -14.63 -2.58 -30.84
C ILE A 217 -15.82 -1.65 -30.66
N ALA A 218 -16.56 -1.37 -31.74
CA ALA A 218 -17.88 -0.77 -31.68
C ALA A 218 -18.88 -1.74 -31.08
N LEU A 219 -19.49 -1.36 -29.95
CA LEU A 219 -20.33 -2.26 -29.17
C LEU A 219 -21.65 -2.62 -29.87
N ASP A 220 -22.15 -1.71 -30.71
CA ASP A 220 -23.38 -1.85 -31.49
C ASP A 220 -23.27 -2.89 -32.62
N THR A 221 -22.14 -2.90 -33.32
CA THR A 221 -21.91 -3.68 -34.55
C THR A 221 -20.92 -4.82 -34.36
N GLY A 222 -20.13 -4.79 -33.27
CA GLY A 222 -19.03 -5.73 -33.05
C GLY A 222 -17.84 -5.52 -33.99
N ARG A 223 -17.84 -4.45 -34.80
CA ARG A 223 -16.73 -4.16 -35.71
C ARG A 223 -15.56 -3.55 -34.96
N ARG A 224 -14.34 -3.91 -35.36
CA ARG A 224 -13.14 -3.21 -34.91
C ARG A 224 -13.11 -1.81 -35.51
N VAL A 225 -12.87 -0.81 -34.66
CA VAL A 225 -12.77 0.60 -35.04
C VAL A 225 -11.36 1.16 -34.94
N GLY A 226 -10.47 0.44 -34.26
CA GLY A 226 -9.09 0.85 -34.08
C GLY A 226 -8.32 -0.06 -33.15
N PHE A 227 -7.14 0.40 -32.78
CA PHE A 227 -6.28 -0.21 -31.78
C PHE A 227 -5.74 0.85 -30.81
N GLU A 228 -5.34 0.44 -29.61
CA GLU A 228 -4.43 1.22 -28.77
C GLU A 228 -3.01 0.66 -28.90
N ALA A 229 -2.03 1.53 -29.15
CA ALA A 229 -0.62 1.20 -29.12
C ALA A 229 -0.10 1.24 -27.68
N LEU A 230 0.29 0.08 -27.18
CA LEU A 230 0.73 -0.13 -25.81
C LEU A 230 2.21 -0.50 -25.80
N LEU A 231 3.02 0.36 -25.18
CA LEU A 231 4.46 0.18 -25.06
C LEU A 231 4.80 -1.12 -24.31
N ARG A 232 5.76 -1.86 -24.83
CA ARG A 232 6.33 -3.05 -24.21
C ARG A 232 7.84 -3.03 -24.33
N LEU A 233 8.53 -3.64 -23.38
CA LEU A 233 9.98 -3.85 -23.46
C LEU A 233 10.23 -5.34 -23.63
N ARG A 234 10.88 -5.72 -24.73
CA ARG A 234 11.28 -7.10 -25.03
C ARG A 234 12.70 -7.31 -24.54
N LYS A 235 12.87 -8.12 -23.49
CA LYS A 235 14.19 -8.43 -22.94
C LYS A 235 14.98 -9.37 -23.86
N PRO A 236 16.31 -9.45 -23.72
CA PRO A 236 17.15 -10.37 -24.51
C PRO A 236 16.78 -11.86 -24.34
N ASP A 237 16.18 -12.23 -23.21
CA ASP A 237 15.68 -13.58 -22.95
C ASP A 237 14.34 -13.90 -23.64
N GLY A 238 13.78 -12.94 -24.39
CA GLY A 238 12.52 -13.05 -25.11
C GLY A 238 11.30 -12.65 -24.28
N SER A 239 11.44 -12.41 -22.97
CA SER A 239 10.32 -12.00 -22.12
C SER A 239 9.85 -10.58 -22.46
N VAL A 240 8.54 -10.35 -22.36
CA VAL A 240 7.92 -9.07 -22.67
C VAL A 240 7.33 -8.49 -21.38
N ILE A 241 7.77 -7.29 -21.01
CA ILE A 241 7.28 -6.58 -19.82
C ILE A 241 6.53 -5.31 -20.21
N GLY A 242 5.52 -4.98 -19.40
CA GLY A 242 4.71 -3.77 -19.57
C GLY A 242 5.29 -2.54 -18.84
N PRO A 243 4.69 -1.37 -19.08
CA PRO A 243 5.17 -0.08 -18.59
C PRO A 243 5.22 0.04 -17.07
N ALA A 244 4.41 -0.73 -16.32
CA ALA A 244 4.42 -0.76 -14.86
C ALA A 244 5.82 -1.07 -14.27
N THR A 245 6.67 -1.80 -14.99
CA THR A 245 8.04 -2.14 -14.53
C THR A 245 8.98 -0.93 -14.55
N PHE A 246 8.69 0.07 -15.38
CA PHE A 246 9.51 1.27 -15.58
C PHE A 246 8.68 2.54 -15.44
N ALA A 247 7.60 2.51 -14.64
CA ALA A 247 6.67 3.64 -14.48
C ALA A 247 7.38 4.94 -14.08
N ALA A 248 8.37 4.87 -13.18
CA ALA A 248 9.15 6.04 -12.78
C ALA A 248 9.88 6.74 -13.93
N ALA A 249 10.21 6.01 -15.01
CA ALA A 249 10.81 6.60 -16.21
C ALA A 249 9.78 7.33 -17.09
N LEU A 250 8.49 6.96 -17.00
CA LEU A 250 7.39 7.67 -17.67
C LEU A 250 7.02 8.97 -16.95
N ASP A 251 7.38 9.09 -15.67
CA ASP A 251 7.22 10.31 -14.87
C ASP A 251 8.42 11.26 -15.01
N GLU A 252 9.60 10.78 -15.42
CA GLU A 252 10.78 11.63 -15.66
C GLU A 252 10.64 12.36 -17.03
N PRO A 253 10.61 13.70 -17.07
CA PRO A 253 10.23 14.43 -18.28
C PRO A 253 11.10 14.16 -19.51
N THR A 254 12.40 13.95 -19.33
CA THR A 254 13.34 13.79 -20.45
C THR A 254 13.18 12.42 -21.11
N ILE A 255 13.13 11.35 -20.32
CA ILE A 255 12.95 9.98 -20.75
C ILE A 255 11.53 9.78 -21.27
N SER A 256 10.51 10.25 -20.55
CA SER A 256 9.11 10.16 -20.94
C SER A 256 8.86 10.74 -22.33
N ARG A 257 9.42 11.93 -22.62
CA ARG A 257 9.32 12.54 -23.96
C ARG A 257 10.04 11.72 -25.03
N ARG A 258 11.24 11.18 -24.76
CA ARG A 258 11.97 10.31 -25.72
C ARG A 258 11.17 9.04 -26.02
N ILE A 259 10.53 8.46 -25.01
CA ILE A 259 9.62 7.32 -25.15
C ILE A 259 8.41 7.72 -26.00
N GLY A 260 7.79 8.88 -25.71
CA GLY A 260 6.66 9.41 -26.48
C GLY A 260 6.98 9.56 -27.97
N SER A 261 8.12 10.17 -28.31
CA SER A 261 8.59 10.27 -29.70
C SER A 261 8.83 8.91 -30.35
N TYR A 262 9.38 7.94 -29.61
CA TYR A 262 9.51 6.57 -30.09
C TYR A 262 8.14 5.94 -30.40
N VAL A 263 7.17 6.04 -29.47
CA VAL A 263 5.83 5.47 -29.64
C VAL A 263 5.12 6.10 -30.84
N LEU A 264 5.18 7.42 -31.00
CA LEU A 264 4.60 8.13 -32.15
C LEU A 264 5.18 7.64 -33.48
N ARG A 265 6.52 7.58 -33.58
CA ARG A 265 7.20 7.09 -34.78
C ARG A 265 6.84 5.64 -35.09
N SER A 266 6.98 4.74 -34.12
CA SER A 266 6.68 3.32 -34.33
C SER A 266 5.20 3.07 -34.64
N THR A 267 4.29 3.88 -34.09
CA THR A 267 2.87 3.81 -34.43
C THR A 267 2.60 4.22 -35.88
N THR A 268 3.16 5.34 -36.32
CA THR A 268 3.00 5.80 -37.72
C THR A 268 3.66 4.84 -38.72
N GLU A 269 4.80 4.26 -38.38
CA GLU A 269 5.44 3.20 -39.17
C GLU A 269 4.52 1.97 -39.31
N GLN A 270 3.91 1.52 -38.22
CA GLN A 270 2.98 0.38 -38.25
C GLN A 270 1.69 0.71 -39.01
N ALA A 271 1.10 1.88 -38.80
CA ALA A 271 -0.09 2.33 -39.52
C ALA A 271 0.16 2.41 -41.04
N ARG A 272 1.34 2.91 -41.44
CA ARG A 272 1.76 2.92 -42.85
C ARG A 272 1.87 1.50 -43.41
N ALA A 273 2.45 0.56 -42.66
CA ALA A 273 2.57 -0.82 -43.09
C ALA A 273 1.19 -1.47 -43.30
N TRP A 274 0.25 -1.27 -42.38
CA TRP A 274 -1.13 -1.74 -42.53
C TRP A 274 -1.86 -1.09 -43.70
N ARG A 275 -1.69 0.22 -43.90
CA ARG A 275 -2.24 0.90 -45.07
C ARG A 275 -1.68 0.34 -46.38
N ALA A 276 -0.38 0.13 -46.47
CA ALA A 276 0.26 -0.44 -47.65
C ALA A 276 -0.20 -1.88 -47.93
N ALA A 277 -0.56 -2.63 -46.89
CA ALA A 277 -1.16 -3.96 -47.00
C ALA A 277 -2.66 -3.93 -47.37
N GLY A 278 -3.27 -2.76 -47.49
CA GLY A 278 -4.69 -2.60 -47.84
C GLY A 278 -5.65 -3.05 -46.72
N VAL A 279 -5.19 -3.14 -45.47
CA VAL A 279 -6.05 -3.52 -44.36
C VAL A 279 -6.77 -2.31 -43.77
N ASP A 280 -8.06 -2.48 -43.47
CA ASP A 280 -8.81 -1.52 -42.68
C ASP A 280 -8.55 -1.76 -41.19
N PHE A 281 -7.62 -0.97 -40.65
CA PHE A 281 -7.27 -0.98 -39.23
C PHE A 281 -8.05 0.07 -38.42
N GLY A 282 -8.84 0.93 -39.07
CA GLY A 282 -9.44 2.10 -38.43
C GLY A 282 -8.37 3.13 -38.04
N HIS A 283 -8.21 3.38 -36.74
CA HIS A 283 -7.19 4.27 -36.19
C HIS A 283 -6.28 3.55 -35.19
N ILE A 284 -5.10 4.09 -34.92
CA ILE A 284 -4.24 3.66 -33.82
C ILE A 284 -4.14 4.80 -32.80
N ALA A 285 -4.51 4.50 -31.57
CA ALA A 285 -4.43 5.42 -30.45
C ALA A 285 -3.04 5.40 -29.80
N VAL A 286 -2.53 6.57 -29.48
CA VAL A 286 -1.22 6.80 -28.85
C VAL A 286 -1.41 7.63 -27.59
N ASN A 287 -0.90 7.12 -26.48
CA ASN A 287 -0.83 7.85 -25.22
C ASN A 287 0.24 8.95 -25.29
N VAL A 288 -0.13 10.16 -24.90
CA VAL A 288 0.75 11.33 -24.82
C VAL A 288 0.89 11.77 -23.37
N SER A 289 2.14 11.93 -22.95
CA SER A 289 2.50 12.39 -21.59
C SER A 289 2.40 13.90 -21.44
N SER A 290 2.20 14.38 -20.20
CA SER A 290 2.23 15.82 -19.88
C SER A 290 3.55 16.48 -20.30
N SER A 291 4.67 15.77 -20.24
CA SER A 291 5.98 16.28 -20.64
C SER A 291 6.12 16.59 -22.12
N GLN A 292 5.29 15.99 -22.99
CA GLN A 292 5.31 16.29 -24.42
C GLN A 292 4.57 17.58 -24.77
N PHE A 293 3.66 18.05 -23.92
CA PHE A 293 2.98 19.34 -24.09
C PHE A 293 3.88 20.53 -23.73
N ILE A 294 4.94 20.29 -22.95
CA ILE A 294 5.87 21.33 -22.53
C ILE A 294 6.89 21.58 -23.65
N ALA A 295 6.82 22.78 -24.25
CA ALA A 295 7.79 23.20 -25.25
C ALA A 295 9.20 23.26 -24.64
N LEU A 296 10.17 22.59 -25.29
CA LEU A 296 11.59 22.77 -24.95
C LEU A 296 12.25 23.81 -25.86
N PRO A 297 13.25 24.56 -25.35
CA PRO A 297 14.03 25.47 -26.18
C PRO A 297 14.63 24.75 -27.40
N GLY A 298 14.21 25.17 -28.60
CA GLY A 298 14.70 24.61 -29.87
C GLY A 298 14.11 23.26 -30.28
N GLY A 299 13.15 22.70 -29.54
CA GLY A 299 12.40 21.50 -29.92
C GLY A 299 11.07 21.82 -30.60
N PRO A 300 10.49 20.88 -31.39
CA PRO A 300 9.14 21.04 -31.91
C PRO A 300 8.11 20.99 -30.80
N SER A 301 6.96 21.63 -31.01
CA SER A 301 5.76 21.38 -30.20
C SER A 301 5.20 19.98 -30.47
N LEU A 302 4.35 19.46 -29.59
CA LEU A 302 3.70 18.16 -29.82
C LEU A 302 2.92 18.14 -31.14
N ILE A 303 2.16 19.21 -31.42
CA ILE A 303 1.36 19.30 -32.65
C ILE A 303 2.26 19.25 -33.89
N ASP A 304 3.39 19.95 -33.88
CA ASP A 304 4.33 19.93 -35.01
C ASP A 304 4.94 18.53 -35.19
N GLU A 305 5.34 17.87 -34.10
CA GLU A 305 5.88 16.51 -34.13
C GLU A 305 4.86 15.53 -34.70
N VAL A 306 3.63 15.50 -34.16
CA VAL A 306 2.56 14.58 -34.56
C VAL A 306 2.16 14.82 -36.02
N LEU A 307 2.05 16.07 -36.46
CA LEU A 307 1.75 16.41 -37.85
C LEU A 307 2.85 15.95 -38.79
N ASP A 308 4.11 16.20 -38.45
CA ASP A 308 5.24 15.86 -39.30
C ASP A 308 5.39 14.35 -39.47
N VAL A 309 5.34 13.57 -38.38
CA VAL A 309 5.45 12.09 -38.47
C VAL A 309 4.27 11.48 -39.22
N THR A 310 3.06 11.99 -39.01
CA THR A 310 1.85 11.49 -39.70
C THR A 310 1.91 11.80 -41.20
N ARG A 311 2.28 13.03 -41.56
CA ARG A 311 2.40 13.46 -42.97
C ARG A 311 3.53 12.73 -43.68
N SER A 312 4.69 12.60 -43.05
CA SER A 312 5.85 11.89 -43.59
C SER A 312 5.58 10.40 -43.81
N ALA A 313 4.68 9.81 -43.03
CA ALA A 313 4.22 8.43 -43.22
C ALA A 313 3.15 8.27 -44.32
N GLY A 314 2.66 9.37 -44.91
CA GLY A 314 1.57 9.35 -45.90
C GLY A 314 0.21 8.98 -45.30
N LEU A 315 0.02 9.27 -44.02
CA LEU A 315 -1.19 8.96 -43.28
C LEU A 315 -2.15 10.16 -43.25
N SER A 316 -3.43 9.87 -43.04
CA SER A 316 -4.44 10.85 -42.68
C SER A 316 -4.34 11.10 -41.17
N PRO A 317 -4.54 12.34 -40.70
CA PRO A 317 -4.68 12.62 -39.27
C PRO A 317 -5.71 11.72 -38.56
N ARG A 318 -6.77 11.27 -39.26
CA ARG A 318 -7.78 10.37 -38.72
C ARG A 318 -7.31 8.95 -38.43
N ASP A 319 -6.15 8.57 -38.91
CA ASP A 319 -5.57 7.25 -38.64
C ASP A 319 -4.90 7.18 -37.27
N ILE A 320 -4.67 8.34 -36.66
CA ILE A 320 -4.00 8.48 -35.37
C ILE A 320 -4.97 9.13 -34.39
N GLN A 321 -5.16 8.46 -33.26
CA GLN A 321 -5.88 9.00 -32.11
C GLN A 321 -4.86 9.40 -31.04
N ILE A 322 -5.01 10.59 -30.48
CA ILE A 322 -4.19 11.10 -29.39
C ILE A 322 -4.96 10.92 -28.10
N GLU A 323 -4.37 10.18 -27.16
CA GLU A 323 -4.93 9.96 -25.83
C GLU A 323 -4.14 10.77 -24.82
N VAL A 324 -4.85 11.55 -24.00
CA VAL A 324 -4.25 12.33 -22.93
C VAL A 324 -4.86 11.92 -21.60
N THR A 325 -4.01 11.68 -20.61
CA THR A 325 -4.47 11.33 -19.27
C THR A 325 -5.03 12.57 -18.56
N GLU A 326 -5.87 12.31 -17.56
CA GLU A 326 -6.47 13.31 -16.71
C GLU A 326 -5.44 14.26 -16.04
N GLY A 327 -4.25 13.76 -15.71
CA GLY A 327 -3.18 14.55 -15.11
C GLY A 327 -2.59 15.62 -16.03
N VAL A 328 -2.68 15.45 -17.35
CA VAL A 328 -2.26 16.46 -18.33
C VAL A 328 -3.11 17.73 -18.18
N MET A 329 -4.42 17.53 -17.98
CA MET A 329 -5.42 18.60 -17.86
C MET A 329 -5.25 19.46 -16.60
N LEU A 330 -4.71 18.87 -15.52
CA LEU A 330 -4.48 19.57 -14.24
C LEU A 330 -3.14 20.29 -14.12
N SER A 331 -2.25 20.15 -15.11
CA SER A 331 -0.94 20.75 -15.02
C SER A 331 -1.02 22.29 -14.99
N GLU A 332 -0.20 22.94 -14.15
CA GLU A 332 -0.15 24.42 -13.99
C GLU A 332 0.16 25.18 -15.29
N HIS A 333 0.46 24.47 -16.38
CA HIS A 333 0.72 25.00 -17.72
C HIS A 333 -0.55 25.03 -18.62
N GLY A 334 -1.74 24.93 -18.02
CA GLY A 334 -3.03 24.74 -18.71
C GLY A 334 -3.40 25.71 -19.83
N GLY A 335 -2.68 26.83 -19.99
CA GLY A 335 -2.88 27.76 -21.12
C GLY A 335 -2.42 27.22 -22.48
N ASP A 336 -1.40 26.34 -22.54
CA ASP A 336 -0.85 25.82 -23.81
C ASP A 336 -1.48 24.49 -24.23
N VAL A 337 -1.80 23.62 -23.27
CA VAL A 337 -2.40 22.29 -23.52
C VAL A 337 -3.71 22.41 -24.31
N GLY A 338 -4.62 23.28 -23.88
CA GLY A 338 -5.92 23.45 -24.55
C GLY A 338 -5.79 23.89 -26.00
N ALA A 339 -4.89 24.84 -26.28
CA ALA A 339 -4.62 25.34 -27.62
C ALA A 339 -4.00 24.24 -28.52
N GLN A 340 -3.09 23.43 -27.97
CA GLN A 340 -2.52 22.29 -28.70
C GLN A 340 -3.54 21.19 -29.01
N LEU A 341 -4.43 20.87 -28.06
CA LEU A 341 -5.53 19.92 -28.30
C LEU A 341 -6.51 20.43 -29.35
N GLU A 342 -6.85 21.73 -29.32
CA GLU A 342 -7.67 22.36 -30.35
C GLU A 342 -6.99 22.31 -31.72
N ALA A 343 -5.68 22.59 -31.79
CA ALA A 343 -4.91 22.51 -33.01
C ALA A 343 -4.84 21.07 -33.58
N LEU A 344 -4.63 20.06 -32.73
CA LEU A 344 -4.67 18.64 -33.11
C LEU A 344 -6.02 18.26 -33.72
N ARG A 345 -7.11 18.63 -33.04
CA ARG A 345 -8.46 18.33 -33.53
C ARG A 345 -8.78 19.08 -34.82
N ALA A 346 -8.39 20.35 -34.94
CA ALA A 346 -8.55 21.16 -36.15
C ALA A 346 -7.76 20.60 -37.34
N ALA A 347 -6.61 19.98 -37.09
CA ALA A 347 -5.84 19.24 -38.09
C ALA A 347 -6.48 17.90 -38.51
N GLY A 348 -7.48 17.42 -37.76
CA GLY A 348 -8.25 16.21 -38.06
C GLY A 348 -7.82 14.98 -37.29
N PHE A 349 -6.95 15.11 -36.28
CA PHE A 349 -6.68 14.03 -35.33
C PHE A 349 -7.89 13.78 -34.43
N ILE A 350 -8.04 12.54 -33.98
CA ILE A 350 -9.02 12.19 -32.96
C ILE A 350 -8.39 12.45 -31.60
N VAL A 351 -9.05 13.20 -30.74
CA VAL A 351 -8.55 13.46 -29.38
C VAL A 351 -9.43 12.73 -28.36
N ALA A 352 -8.82 11.94 -27.49
CA ALA A 352 -9.48 11.18 -26.45
C ALA A 352 -8.90 11.49 -25.07
N PHE A 353 -9.77 11.54 -24.05
CA PHE A 353 -9.37 11.66 -22.66
C PHE A 353 -9.36 10.30 -21.98
N ASP A 354 -8.24 9.98 -21.35
CA ASP A 354 -7.98 8.70 -20.70
C ASP A 354 -8.16 8.75 -19.17
N ASP A 355 -8.41 7.59 -18.57
CA ASP A 355 -8.55 7.37 -17.12
C ASP A 355 -9.64 8.22 -16.42
N PHE A 356 -10.72 8.55 -17.14
CA PHE A 356 -11.76 9.42 -16.59
C PHE A 356 -12.52 8.74 -15.44
N GLY A 357 -12.61 9.45 -14.30
CA GLY A 357 -13.32 9.02 -13.09
C GLY A 357 -12.41 8.65 -11.92
N THR A 358 -11.09 8.76 -12.06
CA THR A 358 -10.11 8.38 -11.04
C THR A 358 -9.80 9.48 -10.00
N GLY A 359 -10.29 10.71 -10.18
CA GLY A 359 -10.46 11.68 -9.09
C GLY A 359 -9.94 13.11 -9.29
N PHE A 360 -9.62 13.51 -10.52
CA PHE A 360 -8.86 14.72 -10.86
C PHE A 360 -9.51 15.61 -11.94
N ALA A 361 -10.26 15.09 -12.92
CA ALA A 361 -10.90 15.87 -13.97
C ALA A 361 -12.17 16.53 -13.44
N SER A 362 -12.14 17.86 -13.35
CA SER A 362 -13.34 18.66 -13.19
C SER A 362 -14.15 18.65 -14.49
N LEU A 363 -15.48 18.61 -14.37
CA LEU A 363 -16.42 18.89 -15.47
C LEU A 363 -16.13 20.22 -16.18
N VAL A 364 -15.44 21.15 -15.50
CA VAL A 364 -14.95 22.40 -16.07
C VAL A 364 -13.99 22.15 -17.23
N HIS A 365 -13.00 21.26 -17.06
CA HIS A 365 -12.00 20.97 -18.09
C HIS A 365 -12.61 20.26 -19.31
N LEU A 366 -13.62 19.40 -19.09
CA LEU A 366 -14.40 18.82 -20.20
C LEU A 366 -15.15 19.89 -21.00
N LYS A 367 -15.55 21.00 -20.38
CA LYS A 367 -16.21 22.07 -21.13
C LYS A 367 -15.23 22.90 -21.96
N GLU A 368 -14.02 23.09 -21.44
CA GLU A 368 -13.02 23.99 -22.02
C GLU A 368 -12.19 23.34 -23.13
N PHE A 369 -11.87 22.05 -23.02
CA PHE A 369 -10.97 21.40 -23.96
C PHE A 369 -11.68 20.78 -25.17
N ALA A 370 -10.96 20.79 -26.29
CA ALA A 370 -11.39 20.20 -27.54
C ALA A 370 -11.04 18.70 -27.60
N TYR A 371 -12.04 17.84 -27.41
CA TYR A 371 -11.90 16.39 -27.52
C TYR A 371 -13.08 15.75 -28.27
N ASP A 372 -12.93 14.49 -28.66
CA ASP A 372 -13.93 13.70 -29.37
C ASP A 372 -14.41 12.48 -28.56
N GLN A 373 -13.56 11.93 -27.69
CA GLN A 373 -13.86 10.72 -26.92
C GLN A 373 -13.45 10.82 -25.44
N ILE A 374 -14.15 10.08 -24.58
CA ILE A 374 -13.79 9.85 -23.18
C ILE A 374 -13.65 8.35 -22.95
N LYS A 375 -12.59 7.94 -22.27
CA LYS A 375 -12.35 6.56 -21.85
C LYS A 375 -12.76 6.40 -20.38
N VAL A 376 -13.61 5.41 -20.11
CA VAL A 376 -14.07 5.06 -18.76
C VAL A 376 -13.12 4.00 -18.20
N ASP A 377 -12.50 4.31 -17.07
CA ASP A 377 -11.55 3.41 -16.42
C ASP A 377 -12.16 2.02 -16.13
N GLY A 378 -11.34 0.99 -16.32
CA GLY A 378 -11.76 -0.40 -16.20
C GLY A 378 -12.18 -0.81 -14.79
N SER A 379 -11.80 -0.08 -13.74
CA SER A 379 -12.26 -0.40 -12.38
C SER A 379 -13.77 -0.23 -12.22
N PHE A 380 -14.35 0.83 -12.79
CA PHE A 380 -15.80 1.05 -12.80
C PHE A 380 -16.52 0.02 -13.68
N VAL A 381 -15.94 -0.29 -14.84
CA VAL A 381 -16.51 -1.27 -15.79
C VAL A 381 -16.55 -2.67 -15.21
N ARG A 382 -15.51 -3.11 -14.49
CA ARG A 382 -15.52 -4.43 -13.83
C ARG A 382 -16.51 -4.48 -12.66
N ALA A 383 -16.73 -3.38 -11.96
CA ALA A 383 -17.59 -3.33 -10.78
C ALA A 383 -19.09 -3.14 -11.10
N MET A 384 -19.44 -2.50 -12.23
CA MET A 384 -20.82 -2.08 -12.54
C MET A 384 -21.86 -3.20 -12.67
N THR A 385 -21.46 -4.46 -12.88
CA THR A 385 -22.41 -5.59 -12.94
C THR A 385 -22.82 -6.08 -11.55
N GLY A 386 -22.01 -5.82 -10.52
CA GLY A 386 -22.27 -6.21 -9.12
C GLY A 386 -22.56 -5.04 -8.19
N SER A 387 -22.32 -3.80 -8.61
CA SER A 387 -22.44 -2.58 -7.80
C SER A 387 -23.36 -1.57 -8.48
N GLY A 388 -24.48 -1.23 -7.83
CA GLY A 388 -25.40 -0.20 -8.31
C GLY A 388 -24.77 1.20 -8.33
N ALA A 389 -23.79 1.46 -7.47
CA ALA A 389 -23.07 2.73 -7.45
C ALA A 389 -22.16 2.88 -8.68
N ASP A 390 -21.35 1.86 -8.99
CA ASP A 390 -20.48 1.86 -10.17
C ASP A 390 -21.30 1.88 -11.46
N HIS A 391 -22.43 1.16 -11.50
CA HIS A 391 -23.38 1.23 -12.61
C HIS A 391 -23.89 2.67 -12.83
N ALA A 392 -24.27 3.37 -11.76
CA ALA A 392 -24.73 4.75 -11.84
C ALA A 392 -23.63 5.71 -12.30
N ILE A 393 -22.38 5.50 -11.88
CA ILE A 393 -21.22 6.28 -12.33
C ILE A 393 -21.00 6.10 -13.84
N VAL A 394 -20.89 4.85 -14.31
CA VAL A 394 -20.70 4.57 -15.75
C VAL A 394 -21.85 5.16 -16.57
N LYS A 395 -23.10 4.98 -16.11
CA LYS A 395 -24.27 5.58 -16.76
C LYS A 395 -24.19 7.11 -16.84
N ALA A 396 -23.82 7.78 -15.75
CA ALA A 396 -23.69 9.23 -15.72
C ALA A 396 -22.63 9.73 -16.70
N ILE A 397 -21.49 9.03 -16.80
CA ILE A 397 -20.42 9.36 -17.76
C ILE A 397 -20.93 9.21 -19.20
N VAL A 398 -21.62 8.09 -19.50
CA VAL A 398 -22.17 7.83 -20.84
C VAL A 398 -23.23 8.88 -21.23
N ASP A 399 -24.18 9.16 -20.35
CA ASP A 399 -25.23 10.16 -20.60
C ASP A 399 -24.65 11.55 -20.83
N MET A 400 -23.65 11.95 -20.02
CA MET A 400 -22.97 13.23 -20.16
C MET A 400 -22.23 13.34 -21.50
N ALA A 401 -21.44 12.33 -21.86
CA ALA A 401 -20.71 12.32 -23.13
C ALA A 401 -21.67 12.40 -24.32
N ASN A 402 -22.77 11.64 -24.29
CA ASN A 402 -23.83 11.68 -25.31
C ASN A 402 -24.45 13.08 -25.42
N ALA A 403 -24.77 13.72 -24.30
CA ALA A 403 -25.32 15.08 -24.28
C ALA A 403 -24.36 16.13 -24.86
N MET A 404 -23.05 15.89 -24.76
CA MET A 404 -22.00 16.74 -25.34
C MET A 404 -21.62 16.37 -26.78
N GLY A 405 -22.27 15.36 -27.37
CA GLY A 405 -21.96 14.86 -28.71
C GLY A 405 -20.58 14.20 -28.81
N LYS A 406 -20.16 13.52 -27.74
CA LYS A 406 -18.86 12.84 -27.61
C LYS A 406 -19.06 11.32 -27.55
N HIS A 407 -18.05 10.58 -27.99
CA HIS A 407 -18.08 9.12 -27.88
C HIS A 407 -17.46 8.64 -26.56
N VAL A 408 -17.83 7.41 -26.17
CA VAL A 408 -17.33 6.77 -24.95
C VAL A 408 -16.68 5.44 -25.30
N VAL A 409 -15.48 5.23 -24.77
CA VAL A 409 -14.77 3.96 -24.80
C VAL A 409 -14.78 3.38 -23.39
N ALA A 410 -15.36 2.21 -23.19
CA ALA A 410 -15.25 1.50 -21.93
C ALA A 410 -14.02 0.60 -21.92
N GLU A 411 -13.15 0.78 -20.95
CA GLU A 411 -11.95 -0.04 -20.79
C GLU A 411 -12.18 -1.26 -19.90
N GLY A 412 -11.27 -2.23 -19.98
CA GLY A 412 -11.30 -3.40 -19.09
C GLY A 412 -12.52 -4.29 -19.26
N VAL A 413 -13.13 -4.34 -20.45
CA VAL A 413 -14.26 -5.24 -20.73
C VAL A 413 -13.76 -6.68 -20.85
N GLU A 414 -14.10 -7.51 -19.88
CA GLU A 414 -13.64 -8.89 -19.73
C GLU A 414 -14.78 -9.90 -19.88
N THR A 415 -16.03 -9.50 -19.62
CA THR A 415 -17.18 -10.42 -19.67
C THR A 415 -18.28 -9.98 -20.63
N GLN A 416 -19.04 -10.95 -21.16
CA GLN A 416 -20.20 -10.65 -22.01
C GLN A 416 -21.27 -9.87 -21.25
N ALA A 417 -21.37 -10.05 -19.92
CA ALA A 417 -22.29 -9.31 -19.07
C ALA A 417 -21.95 -7.81 -19.03
N GLU A 418 -20.67 -7.46 -18.84
CA GLU A 418 -20.19 -6.07 -18.91
C GLU A 418 -20.48 -5.46 -20.28
N ARG A 419 -20.12 -6.18 -21.36
CA ARG A 419 -20.41 -5.74 -22.73
C ARG A 419 -21.89 -5.43 -22.94
N ASN A 420 -22.78 -6.34 -22.55
CA ASN A 420 -24.23 -6.18 -22.75
C ASN A 420 -24.76 -4.99 -21.93
N ALA A 421 -24.28 -4.82 -20.71
CA ALA A 421 -24.67 -3.71 -19.85
C ALA A 421 -24.20 -2.36 -20.43
N LEU A 422 -22.95 -2.27 -20.89
CA LEU A 422 -22.41 -1.09 -21.57
C LEU A 422 -23.19 -0.75 -22.85
N GLN A 423 -23.53 -1.76 -23.65
CA GLN A 423 -24.34 -1.57 -24.85
C GLN A 423 -25.74 -1.05 -24.50
N ALA A 424 -26.37 -1.56 -23.44
CA ALA A 424 -27.68 -1.11 -22.97
C ALA A 424 -27.65 0.34 -22.45
N LEU A 425 -26.52 0.79 -21.91
CA LEU A 425 -26.29 2.19 -21.52
C LEU A 425 -26.05 3.12 -22.71
N GLY A 426 -25.87 2.59 -23.93
CA GLY A 426 -25.53 3.39 -25.11
C GLY A 426 -24.04 3.75 -25.19
N CYS A 427 -23.15 2.97 -24.56
CA CYS A 427 -21.71 3.12 -24.74
C CYS A 427 -21.32 2.75 -26.18
N HIS A 428 -20.45 3.55 -26.80
CA HIS A 428 -20.13 3.44 -28.22
C HIS A 428 -19.09 2.34 -28.49
N TYR A 429 -17.99 2.38 -27.74
CA TYR A 429 -16.84 1.53 -27.95
C TYR A 429 -16.46 0.76 -26.67
N GLY A 430 -15.83 -0.39 -26.85
CA GLY A 430 -15.26 -1.19 -25.77
C GLY A 430 -13.88 -1.70 -26.11
N GLN A 431 -13.05 -1.78 -25.08
CA GLN A 431 -11.69 -2.33 -25.13
C GLN A 431 -11.47 -3.22 -23.92
N GLY A 432 -10.87 -4.40 -24.14
CA GLY A 432 -10.61 -5.35 -23.06
C GLY A 432 -10.36 -6.77 -23.55
N PHE A 433 -10.06 -7.67 -22.63
CA PHE A 433 -9.65 -9.03 -22.96
C PHE A 433 -10.78 -9.88 -23.56
N LEU A 434 -12.04 -9.47 -23.40
CA LEU A 434 -13.16 -10.07 -24.12
C LEU A 434 -12.96 -9.98 -25.64
N PHE A 435 -12.38 -8.88 -26.12
CA PHE A 435 -12.21 -8.59 -27.55
C PHE A 435 -10.82 -8.97 -28.07
N GLY A 436 -9.80 -8.84 -27.23
CA GLY A 436 -8.44 -9.20 -27.56
C GLY A 436 -7.44 -8.69 -26.52
N ARG A 437 -6.42 -9.51 -26.26
CA ARG A 437 -5.26 -9.08 -25.47
C ARG A 437 -4.33 -8.22 -26.35
N PRO A 438 -3.56 -7.30 -25.75
CA PRO A 438 -2.51 -6.59 -26.49
C PRO A 438 -1.49 -7.58 -27.06
N CYS A 439 -1.33 -7.62 -28.38
CA CYS A 439 -0.40 -8.51 -29.07
C CYS A 439 0.49 -7.76 -30.06
N ASP A 440 1.56 -8.41 -30.51
CA ASP A 440 2.45 -7.88 -31.54
C ASP A 440 1.66 -7.72 -32.87
N ALA A 441 2.06 -6.77 -33.71
CA ALA A 441 1.38 -6.50 -34.98
C ALA A 441 1.29 -7.74 -35.89
N VAL A 442 2.30 -8.62 -35.83
CA VAL A 442 2.35 -9.86 -36.61
C VAL A 442 1.30 -10.90 -36.18
N ASP A 443 0.82 -10.81 -34.94
CA ASP A 443 -0.16 -11.74 -34.37
C ASP A 443 -1.61 -11.29 -34.62
N ILE A 444 -1.81 -10.11 -35.24
CA ILE A 444 -3.14 -9.55 -35.49
C ILE A 444 -3.73 -10.13 -36.77
N SER A 445 -4.87 -10.80 -36.63
CA SER A 445 -5.66 -11.24 -37.77
C SER A 445 -6.60 -10.12 -38.26
N PHE A 446 -6.49 -9.80 -39.55
CA PHE A 446 -7.46 -8.96 -40.25
C PHE A 446 -8.42 -9.86 -41.01
N PRO A 447 -9.75 -9.69 -40.87
CA PRO A 447 -10.68 -10.43 -41.70
C PRO A 447 -10.36 -10.14 -43.17
N SER A 448 -10.17 -11.20 -43.96
CA SER A 448 -9.98 -11.06 -45.40
C SER A 448 -11.23 -10.40 -45.99
N GLY A 449 -11.08 -9.22 -46.59
CA GLY A 449 -12.20 -8.50 -47.19
C GLY A 449 -12.96 -9.42 -48.15
N ARG A 450 -14.30 -9.41 -48.05
CA ARG A 450 -15.18 -9.87 -49.13
C ARG A 450 -15.48 -8.71 -50.06
#